data_AF-A0A151LUC2-F1
#
_entry.id   AF-A0A151LUC2-F1
#
_cell.length_a   1.000
_cell.length_b   1.000
_cell.length_c   1.000
_cell.angle_alpha   90.00
_cell.angle_beta   90.00
_cell.angle_gamma   90.00
#
_symmetry.space_group_name_H-M   'P 1'
#
loop_
_entity.id
_entity.type
_entity.pdbx_description
1 polymer ?
#
loop_
_entity_poly.entity_id
_entity_poly.type
_entity_poly.pdbx_seq_one_letter_code
_entity_poly.pdbx_strand_id
1 'polypeptide(L)'
;MKGELNIKAIHAPCHTKGHILYYVYKTDEAKQEDHEYKPILFTGDTLFIAGCGRFFEGSARDMFRNIEKVKNMRKETLIYCGHEYTLNNLRFALSIENDNEYMKNKLNEVTEKLKNKEHSVPSTIEDENLINPFFRTHCYIDKFNMNDEIKILDKLRQLKNNF
;
A
#
# COMPACT_ATOMS: atom_id res chain seq x y z
N MET A 1 32.21 12.58 2.46
CA MET A 1 31.28 12.69 1.31
C MET A 1 29.86 12.55 1.86
N LYS A 2 28.95 13.48 1.60
CA LYS A 2 27.53 13.40 2.04
C LYS A 2 26.71 12.91 0.84
N GLY A 3 25.84 11.92 1.04
CA GLY A 3 24.92 11.48 0.00
C GLY A 3 23.87 12.54 -0.33
N GLU A 4 23.30 12.46 -1.54
CA GLU A 4 22.29 13.42 -2.04
C GLU A 4 20.84 13.07 -1.66
N LEU A 5 20.62 11.90 -1.04
CA LEU A 5 19.29 11.42 -0.67
C LEU A 5 18.86 11.94 0.69
N ASN A 6 17.63 12.43 0.76
CA ASN A 6 16.95 12.70 2.03
C ASN A 6 16.11 11.49 2.43
N ILE A 7 16.11 11.19 3.73
CA ILE A 7 15.33 10.10 4.30
C ILE A 7 14.48 10.67 5.43
N LYS A 8 13.17 10.54 5.32
CA LYS A 8 12.21 10.88 6.37
C LYS A 8 11.66 9.59 6.99
N ALA A 9 11.90 9.42 8.29
CA ALA A 9 11.27 8.38 9.09
C ALA A 9 9.83 8.79 9.44
N ILE A 10 8.87 7.89 9.20
CA ILE A 10 7.45 8.13 9.44
C ILE A 10 6.94 7.03 10.37
N HIS A 11 6.55 7.41 11.59
CA HIS A 11 5.97 6.46 12.54
C HIS A 11 4.62 5.93 12.03
N ALA A 12 4.51 4.60 11.96
CA ALA A 12 3.36 3.89 11.41
C ALA A 12 2.90 2.74 12.31
N PRO A 13 2.45 3.02 13.55
CA PRO A 13 2.03 1.99 14.48
C PRO A 13 0.82 1.25 13.92
N CYS A 14 0.84 -0.08 13.91
CA CYS A 14 -0.34 -0.95 13.80
C CYS A 14 0.11 -2.42 13.77
N HIS A 15 0.90 -2.78 12.76
CA HIS A 15 1.47 -4.12 12.66
C HIS A 15 2.33 -4.43 13.88
N THR A 16 3.24 -3.51 14.19
CA THR A 16 3.87 -3.37 15.51
C THR A 16 3.73 -1.92 15.95
N LYS A 17 3.85 -1.65 17.26
CA LYS A 17 3.80 -0.27 17.81
C LYS A 17 4.99 0.58 17.39
N GLY A 18 6.13 -0.06 17.14
CA GLY A 18 7.39 0.60 16.78
C GLY A 18 7.64 0.73 15.27
N HIS A 19 6.69 0.36 14.40
CA HIS A 19 6.91 0.32 12.96
C HIS A 19 7.17 1.72 12.38
N ILE A 20 8.17 1.82 11.49
CA ILE A 20 8.59 3.04 10.80
C ILE A 20 8.58 2.78 9.29
N LEU A 21 7.99 3.71 8.52
CA LEU A 21 8.17 3.80 7.07
C LEU A 21 9.35 4.74 6.77
N TYR A 22 10.14 4.42 5.75
CA TYR A 22 11.22 5.29 5.30
C TYR A 22 10.89 5.87 3.94
N TYR A 23 10.63 7.19 3.91
CA TYR A 23 10.37 7.93 2.69
C TYR A 23 11.67 8.57 2.20
N VAL A 24 12.16 8.11 1.05
CA VAL A 24 13.42 8.52 0.43
C VAL A 24 13.12 9.39 -0.79
N TYR A 25 13.71 10.58 -0.82
CA TYR A 25 13.46 11.55 -1.88
C TYR A 25 14.69 12.44 -2.11
N LYS A 26 14.81 12.97 -3.32
CA LYS A 26 15.79 14.01 -3.65
C LYS A 26 15.10 15.37 -3.53
N THR A 27 15.74 16.32 -2.86
CA THR A 27 15.42 17.74 -3.00
C THR A 27 16.43 18.32 -3.97
N ASP A 28 16.01 18.63 -5.19
CA ASP A 28 16.85 19.43 -6.06
C ASP A 28 16.74 20.89 -5.59
N GLU A 29 17.73 21.37 -4.83
CA GLU A 29 17.78 22.75 -4.32
C GLU A 29 17.73 23.80 -5.45
N ALA A 30 18.11 23.42 -6.67
CA ALA A 30 18.19 24.33 -7.81
C ALA A 30 16.92 24.34 -8.67
N LYS A 31 16.10 23.28 -8.66
CA LYS A 31 15.04 23.13 -9.67
C LYS A 31 13.62 23.30 -9.15
N GLN A 32 13.38 23.26 -7.84
CA GLN A 32 12.04 23.33 -7.20
C GLN A 32 10.95 22.40 -7.75
N GLU A 33 11.22 21.61 -8.79
CA GLU A 33 10.41 20.56 -9.38
C GLU A 33 11.39 19.69 -10.16
N ASP A 34 11.59 18.46 -9.72
CA ASP A 34 12.29 17.46 -10.52
C ASP A 34 11.37 16.25 -10.72
N HIS A 35 10.90 16.12 -11.96
CA HIS A 35 10.12 14.97 -12.43
C HIS A 35 11.01 13.77 -12.77
N GLU A 36 12.35 13.90 -12.74
CA GLU A 36 13.26 12.82 -13.10
C GLU A 36 13.36 11.74 -12.00
N TYR A 37 13.28 12.12 -10.72
CA TYR A 37 13.39 11.17 -9.60
C TYR A 37 12.05 10.91 -8.91
N LYS A 38 11.57 9.67 -9.01
CA LYS A 38 10.41 9.19 -8.25
C LYS A 38 10.82 8.93 -6.79
N PRO A 39 10.13 9.52 -5.79
CA PRO A 39 10.36 9.17 -4.40
C PRO A 39 10.12 7.68 -4.14
N ILE A 40 10.73 7.15 -3.10
CA ILE A 40 10.61 5.75 -2.68
C ILE A 40 10.05 5.72 -1.27
N LEU A 41 9.11 4.82 -1.01
CA LEU A 41 8.59 4.52 0.32
C LEU A 41 8.84 3.05 0.65
N PHE A 42 9.73 2.82 1.62
CA PHE A 42 9.88 1.49 2.22
C PHE A 42 8.83 1.31 3.30
N THR A 43 7.91 0.38 3.10
CA THR A 43 6.70 0.23 3.94
C THR A 43 6.78 -0.90 4.95
N GLY A 44 7.79 -1.77 4.85
CA GLY A 44 7.89 -3.00 5.62
C GLY A 44 6.56 -3.76 5.62
N ASP A 45 6.10 -4.15 6.81
CA ASP A 45 4.86 -4.90 6.99
C ASP A 45 3.62 -4.02 7.27
N THR A 46 3.72 -2.70 7.15
CA THR A 46 2.54 -1.82 7.27
C THR A 46 1.68 -1.92 6.01
N LEU A 47 2.29 -1.74 4.83
CA LEU A 47 1.63 -1.81 3.53
C LEU A 47 2.32 -2.81 2.61
N PHE A 48 1.52 -3.53 1.83
CA PHE A 48 1.96 -4.42 0.76
C PHE A 48 1.29 -4.01 -0.54
N ILE A 49 1.81 -4.48 -1.67
CA ILE A 49 1.09 -4.32 -2.94
C ILE A 49 -0.26 -5.04 -2.83
N ALA A 50 -1.34 -4.29 -3.07
CA ALA A 50 -2.73 -4.71 -2.92
C ALA A 50 -3.12 -5.20 -1.50
N GLY A 51 -2.36 -4.85 -0.45
CA GLY A 51 -2.62 -5.30 0.92
C GLY A 51 -2.09 -4.41 2.03
N CYS A 52 -2.32 -4.84 3.26
CA CYS A 52 -1.72 -4.24 4.46
C CYS A 52 -1.34 -5.32 5.48
N GLY A 53 -0.56 -4.93 6.50
CA GLY A 53 -0.18 -5.78 7.63
C GLY A 53 -1.37 -6.31 8.43
N ARG A 54 -1.15 -7.43 9.14
CA ARG A 54 -2.03 -7.83 10.26
C ARG A 54 -1.85 -6.87 11.43
N PHE A 55 -2.92 -6.60 12.17
CA PHE A 55 -2.93 -5.64 13.27
C PHE A 55 -2.55 -6.34 14.58
N PHE A 56 -1.29 -6.75 14.73
CA PHE A 56 -0.88 -7.50 15.93
C PHE A 56 -0.82 -6.63 17.19
N GLU A 57 -0.39 -5.37 17.05
CA GLU A 57 -0.17 -4.49 18.20
C GLU A 57 -0.90 -3.13 18.12
N GLY A 58 -1.89 -3.03 17.23
CA GLY A 58 -2.66 -1.81 17.03
C GLY A 58 -4.06 -2.07 16.47
N SER A 59 -4.73 -1.00 16.07
CA SER A 59 -6.14 -1.02 15.65
C SER A 59 -6.33 -0.68 14.17
N ALA A 60 -7.53 -0.94 13.67
CA ALA A 60 -7.97 -0.46 12.35
C ALA A 60 -7.82 1.06 12.20
N ARG A 61 -8.06 1.83 13.27
CA ARG A 61 -7.87 3.29 13.26
C ARG A 61 -6.41 3.68 13.06
N ASP A 62 -5.48 2.91 13.63
CA ASP A 62 -4.05 3.16 13.48
C ASP A 62 -3.60 2.86 12.04
N MET A 63 -4.03 1.72 11.47
CA MET A 63 -3.76 1.39 10.07
C MET A 63 -4.39 2.41 9.12
N PHE A 64 -5.64 2.81 9.34
CA PHE A 64 -6.33 3.82 8.54
C PHE A 64 -5.53 5.13 8.51
N ARG A 65 -5.09 5.63 9.67
CA ARG A 65 -4.23 6.82 9.75
C ARG A 65 -2.93 6.66 8.98
N ASN A 66 -2.32 5.47 8.99
CA ASN A 66 -1.09 5.23 8.24
C ASN A 66 -1.33 5.21 6.73
N ILE A 67 -2.43 4.61 6.27
CA ILE A 67 -2.86 4.63 4.88
C ILE A 67 -3.13 6.07 4.42
N GLU A 68 -3.83 6.87 5.22
CA GLU A 68 -4.12 8.28 4.88
C GLU A 68 -2.84 9.12 4.79
N LYS A 69 -1.83 8.89 5.65
CA LYS A 69 -0.50 9.54 5.49
C LYS A 69 0.11 9.21 4.14
N VAL A 70 0.01 7.97 3.68
CA VAL A 70 0.58 7.51 2.41
C VAL A 70 -0.21 8.04 1.22
N LYS A 71 -1.54 8.00 1.24
CA LYS A 71 -2.38 8.56 0.17
C LYS A 71 -2.14 10.04 -0.11
N ASN A 72 -1.71 10.81 0.90
CA ASN A 72 -1.37 12.22 0.77
C ASN A 72 0.06 12.50 0.23
N MET A 73 0.83 11.47 -0.11
CA MET A 73 2.14 11.61 -0.76
C MET A 73 2.01 11.72 -2.28
N ARG A 74 3.13 11.99 -2.97
CA ARG A 74 3.21 12.03 -4.43
C ARG A 74 2.75 10.70 -5.06
N LYS A 75 1.84 10.75 -6.02
CA LYS A 75 1.19 9.56 -6.62
C LYS A 75 2.20 8.58 -7.24
N GLU A 76 3.26 9.10 -7.83
CA GLU A 76 4.34 8.36 -8.47
C GLU A 76 5.35 7.75 -7.49
N THR A 77 5.18 7.94 -6.18
CA THR A 77 6.05 7.35 -5.15
C THR A 77 6.02 5.84 -5.26
N LEU A 78 7.21 5.24 -5.41
CA LEU A 78 7.40 3.80 -5.50
C LEU A 78 7.25 3.16 -4.11
N ILE A 79 6.47 2.08 -4.01
CA ILE A 79 6.27 1.32 -2.78
C ILE A 79 7.10 0.04 -2.82
N TYR A 80 7.98 -0.10 -1.81
CA TYR A 80 8.75 -1.31 -1.56
C TYR A 80 8.35 -1.91 -0.21
N CYS A 81 7.62 -3.01 -0.25
CA CYS A 81 7.08 -3.69 0.93
C CYS A 81 7.96 -4.86 1.39
N GLY A 82 7.71 -5.35 2.62
CA GLY A 82 8.55 -6.36 3.28
C GLY A 82 8.44 -7.79 2.73
N HIS A 83 7.35 -8.12 2.01
CA HIS A 83 7.06 -9.51 1.59
C HIS A 83 6.42 -9.60 0.21
N GLU A 84 6.68 -10.72 -0.47
CA GLU A 84 6.10 -11.09 -1.77
C GLU A 84 4.71 -11.74 -1.58
N TYR A 85 3.72 -10.94 -1.17
CA TYR A 85 2.33 -11.38 -0.94
C TYR A 85 1.35 -10.93 -2.02
N THR A 86 1.83 -10.27 -3.07
CA THR A 86 1.03 -9.56 -4.06
C THR A 86 -0.02 -10.44 -4.74
N LEU A 87 0.35 -11.67 -5.12
CA LEU A 87 -0.57 -12.60 -5.78
C LEU A 87 -1.78 -12.95 -4.88
N ASN A 88 -1.52 -13.30 -3.62
CA ASN A 88 -2.58 -13.64 -2.66
C ASN A 88 -3.39 -12.40 -2.25
N ASN A 89 -2.74 -11.24 -2.17
CA ASN A 89 -3.41 -9.96 -1.91
C ASN A 89 -4.40 -9.60 -3.02
N LEU A 90 -4.00 -9.73 -4.29
CA LEU A 90 -4.87 -9.46 -5.45
C LEU A 90 -6.03 -10.46 -5.56
N ARG A 91 -5.80 -11.74 -5.25
CA ARG A 91 -6.88 -12.74 -5.16
C ARG A 91 -7.93 -12.37 -4.11
N PHE A 92 -7.48 -11.91 -2.94
CA PHE A 92 -8.38 -11.39 -1.93
C PHE A 92 -9.08 -10.11 -2.41
N ALA A 93 -8.36 -9.17 -3.02
CA ALA A 93 -8.96 -7.93 -3.53
C ALA A 93 -10.09 -8.21 -4.53
N LEU A 94 -9.89 -9.16 -5.45
CA LEU A 94 -10.90 -9.58 -6.43
C LEU A 94 -12.07 -10.38 -5.82
N SER A 95 -11.92 -10.98 -4.63
CA SER A 95 -13.06 -11.57 -3.92
C SER A 95 -13.96 -10.49 -3.29
N ILE A 96 -13.42 -9.29 -3.05
CA ILE A 96 -14.16 -8.12 -2.59
C ILE A 96 -14.71 -7.30 -3.76
N GLU A 97 -13.95 -7.11 -4.84
CA GLU A 97 -14.29 -6.24 -5.98
C GLU A 97 -13.99 -6.98 -7.30
N ASN A 98 -14.89 -7.89 -7.68
CA ASN A 98 -14.65 -8.86 -8.76
C ASN A 98 -14.67 -8.26 -10.18
N ASP A 99 -15.22 -7.07 -10.34
CA ASP A 99 -15.36 -6.32 -11.58
C ASP A 99 -14.25 -5.28 -11.79
N ASN A 100 -13.31 -5.15 -10.84
CA ASN A 100 -12.19 -4.22 -10.96
C ASN A 100 -11.14 -4.71 -11.98
N GLU A 101 -11.16 -4.13 -13.18
CA GLU A 101 -10.25 -4.47 -14.27
C GLU A 101 -8.78 -4.17 -13.95
N TYR A 102 -8.48 -3.14 -13.14
CA TYR A 102 -7.10 -2.86 -12.71
C TYR A 102 -6.53 -3.99 -11.86
N MET A 103 -7.32 -4.53 -10.92
CA MET A 103 -6.93 -5.68 -10.10
C MET A 103 -6.73 -6.95 -10.94
N LYS A 104 -7.60 -7.21 -11.93
CA LYS A 104 -7.46 -8.35 -12.85
C LYS A 104 -6.19 -8.26 -13.69
N ASN A 105 -5.95 -7.10 -14.29
CA ASN A 105 -4.76 -6.85 -15.09
C ASN A 105 -3.49 -6.98 -14.25
N LYS A 106 -3.48 -6.43 -13.03
CA LYS A 106 -2.33 -6.55 -12.14
C LYS A 106 -2.09 -7.99 -11.69
N LEU A 107 -3.15 -8.77 -11.45
CA LEU A 107 -3.03 -10.19 -11.11
C LEU A 107 -2.35 -10.97 -12.24
N ASN A 108 -2.72 -10.73 -13.49
CA ASN A 108 -2.11 -11.36 -14.65
C ASN A 108 -0.64 -10.95 -14.81
N GLU A 109 -0.33 -9.65 -14.72
CA GLU A 109 1.04 -9.13 -14.78
C GLU A 109 1.94 -9.79 -13.73
N VAL A 110 1.51 -9.79 -12.47
CA VAL A 110 2.28 -10.37 -11.36
C VAL A 110 2.41 -11.88 -11.51
N THR A 111 1.38 -12.57 -11.99
CA THR A 111 1.45 -14.02 -12.24
C THR A 111 2.56 -14.36 -13.24
N GLU A 112 2.67 -13.61 -14.34
CA GLU A 112 3.71 -13.84 -15.34
C GLU A 112 5.11 -13.47 -14.82
N LYS A 113 5.25 -12.33 -14.10
CA LYS A 113 6.52 -11.96 -13.45
C LYS A 113 7.03 -13.05 -12.51
N LEU A 114 6.17 -13.57 -11.64
CA LEU A 114 6.58 -14.59 -10.68
C LEU A 114 6.91 -15.93 -11.36
N LYS A 115 6.23 -16.31 -12.46
CA LYS A 115 6.61 -17.46 -13.28
C LYS A 115 8.02 -17.32 -13.85
N ASN A 116 8.41 -16.10 -14.22
CA ASN A 116 9.74 -15.76 -14.71
C ASN A 116 10.78 -15.55 -13.59
N LYS A 117 10.44 -15.85 -12.33
CA LYS A 117 11.28 -15.64 -11.13
C LYS A 117 11.66 -14.17 -10.89
N GLU A 118 10.85 -13.24 -11.37
CA GLU A 118 10.95 -11.81 -11.04
C GLU A 118 10.18 -11.49 -9.75
N HIS A 119 10.25 -10.23 -9.30
CA HIS A 119 9.54 -9.74 -8.12
C HIS A 119 8.36 -8.86 -8.52
N SER A 120 7.33 -8.79 -7.66
CA SER A 120 6.16 -7.93 -7.91
C SER A 120 6.40 -6.47 -7.52
N VAL A 121 7.39 -6.20 -6.66
CA VAL A 121 7.81 -4.84 -6.29
C VAL A 121 8.64 -4.15 -7.38
N PRO A 122 8.59 -2.81 -7.46
CA PRO A 122 7.68 -1.92 -6.71
C PRO A 122 6.29 -1.78 -7.37
N SER A 123 5.33 -1.26 -6.61
CA SER A 123 4.15 -0.57 -7.15
C SER A 123 4.28 0.95 -6.96
N THR A 124 3.25 1.73 -7.31
CA THR A 124 3.14 3.16 -6.98
C THR A 124 1.94 3.43 -6.07
N ILE A 125 1.90 4.60 -5.43
CA ILE A 125 0.71 5.04 -4.68
C ILE A 125 -0.50 5.17 -5.61
N GLU A 126 -0.28 5.59 -6.86
CA GLU A 126 -1.32 5.59 -7.90
C GLU A 126 -1.88 4.18 -8.14
N ASP A 127 -1.03 3.17 -8.29
CA ASP A 127 -1.46 1.78 -8.43
C ASP A 127 -2.28 1.33 -7.21
N GLU A 128 -1.80 1.57 -5.99
CA GLU A 128 -2.49 1.13 -4.76
C GLU A 128 -3.89 1.74 -4.61
N ASN A 129 -4.10 2.98 -5.05
CA ASN A 129 -5.43 3.59 -5.07
C ASN A 129 -6.42 2.83 -5.98
N LEU A 130 -5.91 2.13 -7.01
CA LEU A 130 -6.71 1.37 -7.97
C LEU A 130 -6.89 -0.10 -7.54
N ILE A 131 -5.87 -0.71 -6.92
CA ILE A 131 -5.82 -2.17 -6.71
C ILE A 131 -5.90 -2.61 -5.24
N ASN A 132 -5.70 -1.73 -4.27
CA ASN A 132 -5.61 -2.11 -2.86
C ASN A 132 -6.95 -1.90 -2.14
N PRO A 133 -7.64 -2.95 -1.69
CA PRO A 133 -8.94 -2.80 -1.05
C PRO A 133 -8.84 -1.99 0.25
N PHE A 134 -7.69 -1.97 0.93
CA PHE A 134 -7.51 -1.16 2.14
C PHE A 134 -7.33 0.34 1.83
N PHE A 135 -6.97 0.71 0.60
CA PHE A 135 -6.96 2.11 0.14
C PHE A 135 -8.35 2.54 -0.37
N ARG A 136 -9.19 1.58 -0.74
CA ARG A 136 -10.49 1.77 -1.40
C ARG A 136 -11.68 1.59 -0.47
N THR A 137 -11.49 1.80 0.83
CA THR A 137 -12.54 1.62 1.86
C THR A 137 -13.83 2.38 1.55
N HIS A 138 -13.72 3.61 1.04
CA HIS A 138 -14.85 4.43 0.57
C HIS A 138 -15.68 3.77 -0.54
N CYS A 139 -15.08 2.95 -1.41
CA CYS A 139 -15.80 2.24 -2.47
C CYS A 139 -16.73 1.13 -1.95
N TYR A 140 -16.60 0.74 -0.67
CA TYR A 140 -17.32 -0.40 -0.10
C TYR A 140 -18.40 -0.01 0.91
N ILE A 141 -18.73 1.28 1.03
CA ILE A 141 -19.79 1.79 1.93
C ILE A 141 -21.12 1.11 1.62
N ASP A 142 -21.55 1.11 0.35
CA ASP A 142 -22.81 0.48 -0.07
C ASP A 142 -22.73 -1.05 0.03
N LYS A 143 -21.60 -1.63 -0.41
CA LYS A 143 -21.37 -3.08 -0.38
C LYS A 143 -21.50 -3.66 1.03
N PHE A 144 -21.03 -2.94 2.05
CA PHE A 144 -21.09 -3.38 3.44
C PHE A 144 -22.21 -2.73 4.25
N ASN A 145 -23.03 -1.87 3.64
CA ASN A 145 -24.05 -1.06 4.32
C ASN A 145 -23.50 -0.37 5.57
N MET A 146 -22.37 0.33 5.42
CA MET A 146 -21.57 0.83 6.54
C MET A 146 -20.95 2.19 6.21
N ASN A 147 -21.46 3.26 6.82
CA ASN A 147 -20.94 4.63 6.61
C ASN A 147 -19.77 4.98 7.55
N ASP A 148 -18.77 4.09 7.62
CA ASP A 148 -17.57 4.25 8.47
C ASP A 148 -16.41 3.46 7.86
N GLU A 149 -15.50 4.17 7.19
CA GLU A 149 -14.35 3.55 6.50
C GLU A 149 -13.39 2.81 7.46
N ILE A 150 -13.30 3.22 8.73
CA ILE A 150 -12.43 2.55 9.70
C ILE A 150 -13.03 1.18 10.04
N LYS A 151 -14.35 1.09 10.20
CA LYS A 151 -15.03 -0.20 10.41
C LYS A 151 -15.01 -1.08 9.16
N ILE A 152 -15.10 -0.48 7.96
CA ILE A 152 -14.91 -1.21 6.70
C ILE A 152 -13.50 -1.79 6.65
N LEU A 153 -12.48 -0.99 6.97
CA LEU A 153 -11.09 -1.43 6.99
C LEU A 153 -10.88 -2.59 7.97
N ASP A 154 -11.48 -2.51 9.16
CA ASP A 154 -11.43 -3.61 10.14
C ASP A 154 -12.10 -4.87 9.60
N LYS A 155 -13.29 -4.75 9.01
CA LYS A 155 -14.02 -5.85 8.39
C LYS A 155 -13.22 -6.50 7.26
N LEU A 156 -12.64 -5.71 6.36
CA LEU A 156 -11.75 -6.21 5.29
C LEU A 156 -10.56 -6.96 5.88
N ARG A 157 -9.98 -6.45 6.96
CA ARG A 157 -8.84 -7.08 7.61
C ARG A 157 -9.21 -8.43 8.19
N GLN A 158 -10.36 -8.53 8.86
CA GLN A 158 -10.89 -9.78 9.41
C GLN A 158 -11.21 -10.80 8.30
N LEU A 159 -11.83 -10.36 7.20
CA LEU A 159 -12.08 -11.22 6.04
C LEU A 159 -10.78 -11.78 5.47
N LYS A 160 -9.77 -10.92 5.25
CA LYS A 160 -8.46 -11.35 4.73
C LYS A 160 -7.68 -12.25 5.67
N ASN A 161 -7.95 -12.19 6.98
CA ASN A 161 -7.30 -13.09 7.95
C ASN A 161 -7.83 -14.52 7.85
N ASN A 162 -9.02 -14.72 7.28
CA ASN A 162 -9.71 -16.00 7.14
C ASN A 162 -9.87 -16.45 5.67
N PHE A 163 -9.22 -15.76 4.73
CA PHE A 163 -9.21 -16.07 3.30
C PHE A 163 -7.98 -16.91 2.95
#